data_AF-A0A8J8C958-F1
#
_entry.id   AF-A0A8J8C958-F1
#
_cell.length_a   1.000
_cell.length_b   1.000
_cell.length_c   1.000
_cell.angle_alpha   90.00
_cell.angle_beta   90.00
_cell.angle_gamma   90.00
#
_symmetry.space_group_name_H-M   'P 1'
#
loop_
_entity.id
_entity.type
_entity.pdbx_description
1 polymer ?
#
loop_
_entity_poly.entity_id
_entity_poly.type
_entity_poly.pdbx_seq_one_letter_code
_entity_poly.pdbx_strand_id
1 'polypeptide(L)'
;MTFFIFSKSEIRFYRTLGDVVGMTGYPEVVLAKELGLCYASLCTVSNYSTGISKNKLTVEEVFEVINNVKKGIMNIVEDFVNYKLPKNCNCSQSLEGNIIK
;
A
#
# COMPACT_ATOMS: atom_id res chain seq x y z
N MET A 1 -4.51 0.99 3.32
CA MET A 1 -5.82 1.10 3.99
C MET A 1 -6.26 -0.30 4.39
N THR A 2 -6.44 -0.57 5.69
CA THR A 2 -6.63 -1.92 6.25
C THR A 2 -7.96 -1.95 7.00
N PHE A 3 -8.95 -2.65 6.46
CA PHE A 3 -10.30 -2.74 7.06
C PHE A 3 -10.69 -4.18 7.40
N PHE A 4 -9.74 -5.01 7.85
CA PHE A 4 -10.04 -6.20 8.65
C PHE A 4 -8.85 -6.48 9.58
N ILE A 5 -9.16 -6.79 10.83
CA ILE A 5 -8.16 -7.11 11.86
C ILE A 5 -7.78 -8.58 11.68
N PHE A 6 -6.56 -8.85 11.22
CA PHE A 6 -6.03 -10.20 11.12
C PHE A 6 -5.85 -10.84 12.49
N SER A 7 -5.96 -12.16 12.57
CA SER A 7 -5.69 -12.92 13.78
C SER A 7 -4.19 -12.88 14.13
N LYS A 8 -3.87 -13.14 15.41
CA LYS A 8 -2.47 -13.19 15.87
C LYS A 8 -1.65 -14.26 15.12
N SER A 9 -2.27 -15.39 14.80
CA SER A 9 -1.61 -16.50 14.09
C SER A 9 -1.27 -16.11 12.65
N GLU A 10 -2.20 -15.43 11.95
CA GLU A 10 -1.97 -14.91 10.61
C GLU A 10 -0.88 -13.84 10.59
N ILE A 11 -0.90 -12.89 11.53
CA ILE A 11 0.15 -11.87 11.63
C ILE A 11 1.52 -12.50 11.89
N ARG A 12 1.59 -13.55 12.73
CA ARG A 12 2.84 -14.29 12.96
C ARG A 12 3.34 -14.96 11.68
N PHE A 13 2.44 -15.49 10.86
CA PHE A 13 2.79 -16.04 9.56
C PHE A 13 3.25 -14.94 8.59
N TYR A 14 2.47 -13.87 8.40
CA TYR A 14 2.81 -12.78 7.48
C TYR A 14 4.10 -12.06 7.82
N ARG A 15 4.49 -11.99 9.10
CA ARG A 15 5.79 -11.46 9.52
C ARG A 15 6.99 -12.20 8.92
N THR A 16 6.80 -13.44 8.48
CA THR A 16 7.85 -14.19 7.78
C THR A 16 7.91 -13.88 6.27
N LEU A 17 6.88 -13.22 5.72
CA LEU A 17 6.73 -12.94 4.30
C LEU A 17 6.97 -11.47 3.94
N GLY A 18 6.76 -10.54 4.88
CA GLY A 18 6.98 -9.11 4.63
C GLY A 18 6.73 -8.24 5.84
N ASP A 19 6.86 -6.92 5.64
CA ASP A 19 6.87 -5.93 6.72
C ASP A 19 5.53 -5.24 6.96
N VAL A 20 4.71 -5.08 5.92
CA VAL A 20 3.45 -4.33 5.96
C VAL A 20 2.34 -5.18 5.35
N VAL A 21 1.17 -5.18 6.00
CA VAL A 21 -0.02 -5.87 5.51
C VAL A 21 -1.12 -4.86 5.22
N GLY A 22 -1.73 -4.99 4.04
CA GLY A 22 -2.86 -4.18 3.59
C GLY A 22 -3.76 -5.01 2.68
N MET A 23 -4.95 -4.48 2.40
CA MET A 23 -5.98 -5.22 1.64
C MET A 23 -6.19 -4.71 0.22
N THR A 24 -5.67 -3.52 -0.12
CA THR A 24 -5.98 -2.83 -1.37
C THR A 24 -4.90 -2.98 -2.45
N GLY A 25 -3.69 -3.43 -2.09
CA GLY A 25 -2.58 -3.49 -3.04
C GLY A 25 -2.82 -4.46 -4.21
N TYR A 26 -3.46 -5.60 -3.94
CA TYR A 26 -3.91 -6.53 -4.96
C TYR A 26 -5.45 -6.50 -5.04
N PRO A 27 -6.07 -6.47 -6.24
CA PRO A 27 -5.48 -6.59 -7.57
C PRO A 27 -5.04 -5.26 -8.23
N GLU A 28 -5.11 -4.13 -7.52
CA GLU A 28 -4.86 -2.78 -8.06
C GLU A 28 -3.52 -2.66 -8.81
N VAL A 29 -2.43 -3.16 -8.20
CA VAL A 29 -1.09 -3.12 -8.81
C VAL A 29 -1.00 -3.91 -10.12
N VAL A 30 -1.73 -5.02 -10.22
CA VAL A 30 -1.72 -5.89 -11.40
C VAL A 30 -2.49 -5.22 -12.52
N LEU A 31 -3.67 -4.69 -12.23
CA LEU A 31 -4.50 -3.97 -13.20
C LEU A 31 -3.79 -2.71 -13.74
N ALA A 32 -3.10 -1.95 -12.88
CA ALA A 32 -2.32 -0.80 -13.32
C ALA A 32 -1.20 -1.19 -14.28
N LYS A 33 -0.53 -2.32 -14.03
CA LYS A 33 0.53 -2.85 -14.89
C LYS A 33 0.00 -3.41 -16.21
N GLU A 34 -1.17 -4.06 -16.19
CA GLU A 34 -1.87 -4.50 -17.41
C GLU A 34 -2.29 -3.31 -18.28
N LEU A 35 -2.62 -2.16 -17.70
CA LEU A 35 -2.88 -0.93 -18.45
C LEU A 35 -1.61 -0.18 -18.90
N GLY A 36 -0.42 -0.68 -18.56
CA GLY A 36 0.86 -0.06 -18.88
C GLY A 36 1.15 1.24 -18.12
N LEU A 37 0.48 1.47 -16.98
CA LEU A 37 0.65 2.66 -16.16
C LEU A 37 1.82 2.49 -15.17
N CYS A 38 2.64 3.53 -14.95
CA CYS A 38 3.64 3.52 -13.88
C CYS A 38 2.90 3.67 -12.53
N TYR A 39 2.93 2.62 -11.71
CA TYR A 39 2.24 2.55 -10.41
C TYR A 39 3.21 2.75 -9.25
N ALA A 40 2.82 3.54 -8.26
CA ALA A 40 3.53 3.70 -6.99
C ALA A 40 2.52 3.68 -5.84
N SER A 41 2.84 2.96 -4.76
CA SER A 41 1.98 2.86 -3.59
C SER A 41 2.56 3.66 -2.43
N LEU A 42 1.77 4.57 -1.87
CA LEU A 42 2.09 5.30 -0.65
C LEU A 42 1.31 4.68 0.51
N CYS A 43 2.01 3.95 1.38
CA CYS A 43 1.43 3.26 2.52
C CYS A 43 1.82 3.95 3.82
N THR A 44 0.83 4.20 4.68
CA THR A 44 1.05 4.64 6.06
C THR A 44 0.71 3.54 7.04
N VAL A 45 1.53 3.38 8.07
CA VAL A 45 1.30 2.41 9.14
C VAL A 45 0.29 3.00 10.11
N SER A 46 -0.98 2.60 9.98
CA SER A 46 -2.07 3.05 10.85
C SER A 46 -2.03 2.41 12.23
N ASN A 47 -1.60 1.15 12.32
CA ASN A 47 -1.63 0.38 13.55
C ASN A 47 -0.65 -0.80 13.49
N TYR A 48 -0.20 -1.28 14.65
CA TYR A 48 0.78 -2.36 14.77
C TYR A 48 0.19 -3.78 14.77
N SER A 49 -0.93 -4.04 14.10
CA SER A 49 -1.53 -5.39 13.98
C SER A 49 -1.79 -6.16 15.30
N THR A 50 -2.57 -7.24 15.21
CA THR A 50 -2.98 -8.01 16.39
C THR A 50 -1.82 -8.83 16.95
N GLY A 51 -1.54 -8.69 18.25
CA GLY A 51 -0.53 -9.46 18.96
C GLY A 51 0.86 -8.82 19.04
N ILE A 52 1.08 -7.68 18.38
CA ILE A 52 2.20 -6.77 18.65
C ILE A 52 1.70 -5.58 19.48
N SER A 53 0.55 -5.00 19.13
CA SER A 53 -0.15 -4.06 20.01
C SER A 53 -0.84 -4.79 21.17
N LYS A 54 -0.73 -4.24 22.38
CA LYS A 54 -1.43 -4.74 23.59
C LYS A 54 -2.91 -4.30 23.64
N ASN A 55 -3.28 -3.27 22.88
CA ASN A 55 -4.62 -2.68 22.90
C ASN A 55 -5.52 -3.31 21.81
N LYS A 56 -6.82 -3.30 22.08
CA LYS A 56 -7.83 -3.75 21.11
C LYS A 56 -7.87 -2.73 19.96
N LEU A 57 -7.50 -3.18 18.77
CA LEU A 57 -7.50 -2.34 17.57
C LEU A 57 -8.93 -1.95 17.23
N THR A 58 -9.22 -0.65 17.18
CA THR A 58 -10.50 -0.13 16.71
C THR A 58 -10.34 0.59 15.39
N VAL A 59 -11.44 0.69 14.66
CA VAL A 59 -11.50 1.45 13.41
C VAL A 59 -11.28 2.95 13.67
N GLU A 60 -11.72 3.44 14.83
CA GLU A 60 -11.57 4.84 15.26
C GLU A 60 -10.10 5.24 15.42
N GLU A 61 -9.28 4.40 16.08
CA GLU A 61 -7.83 4.63 16.23
C GLU A 61 -7.15 4.79 14.86
N VAL A 62 -7.56 3.99 13.87
CA VAL A 62 -7.04 4.08 12.50
C VAL A 62 -7.36 5.44 11.87
N PHE A 63 -8.61 5.92 12.02
CA PHE A 63 -9.01 7.22 11.49
C PHE A 63 -8.30 8.40 12.18
N GLU A 64 -8.06 8.31 13.49
CA GLU A 64 -7.28 9.32 14.22
C GLU A 64 -5.84 9.41 13.71
N VAL A 65 -5.17 8.27 13.56
CA VAL A 65 -3.80 8.24 13.01
C VAL A 65 -3.77 8.81 11.61
N ILE A 66 -4.72 8.42 10.74
CA ILE A 66 -4.83 8.94 9.37
C ILE A 66 -5.00 10.47 9.37
N ASN A 67 -5.87 11.01 10.23
CA ASN A 67 -6.06 12.46 10.33
C ASN A 67 -4.80 13.19 10.77
N ASN A 68 -4.03 12.60 11.70
CA ASN A 68 -2.76 13.18 12.16
C ASN A 68 -1.69 13.19 11.07
N VAL A 69 -1.60 12.13 10.26
CA VAL A 69 -0.60 12.04 9.17
C VAL A 69 -1.05 12.67 7.86
N LYS A 70 -2.33 13.06 7.75
CA LYS A 70 -2.94 13.60 6.52
C LYS A 70 -2.11 14.73 5.89
N LYS A 71 -1.65 15.69 6.70
CA LYS A 71 -0.83 16.81 6.20
C LYS A 71 0.49 16.34 5.60
N GLY A 72 1.15 15.38 6.23
CA GLY A 72 2.40 14.81 5.72
C GLY A 72 2.19 14.05 4.40
N ILE A 73 1.10 13.27 4.30
CA ILE A 73 0.73 12.57 3.06
C ILE A 73 0.48 13.59 1.94
N MET A 74 -0.28 14.65 2.19
CA MET A 74 -0.58 15.67 1.18
C MET A 74 0.70 16.34 0.68
N ASN A 75 1.63 16.70 1.57
CA ASN A 75 2.91 17.29 1.18
C ASN A 75 3.73 16.33 0.31
N ILE A 76 3.80 15.05 0.66
CA ILE A 76 4.51 14.03 -0.14
C ILE A 76 3.89 13.91 -1.54
N VAL A 77 2.55 13.94 -1.64
CA VAL A 77 1.86 13.87 -2.91
C VAL A 77 2.13 15.12 -3.76
N GLU A 78 2.11 16.31 -3.16
CA GLU A 78 2.45 17.57 -3.84
C GLU A 78 3.90 17.55 -4.35
N ASP A 79 4.85 17.12 -3.53
CA ASP A 79 6.25 16.97 -3.92
C ASP A 79 6.41 15.95 -5.06
N PHE A 80 5.69 14.83 -4.99
CA PHE A 80 5.74 13.78 -6.00
C PHE A 80 5.15 14.22 -7.35
N VAL A 81 4.07 15.00 -7.34
CA VAL A 81 3.48 15.56 -8.57
C VAL A 81 4.44 16.55 -9.25
N ASN A 82 5.16 17.34 -8.46
CA ASN A 82 6.17 18.27 -8.97
C ASN A 82 7.49 17.60 -9.35
N TYR A 83 7.73 16.37 -8.87
CA TYR A 83 8.93 15.62 -9.16
C TYR A 83 8.95 15.14 -10.60
N LYS A 84 10.00 15.52 -11.34
CA LYS A 84 10.24 14.99 -12.69
C LYS A 84 10.68 13.54 -12.60
N LEU A 85 9.72 12.64 -12.76
CA LEU A 85 9.96 11.20 -12.86
C LEU A 85 10.98 10.91 -13.97
N PRO A 86 12.05 10.14 -13.68
CA PRO A 86 12.98 9.70 -14.70
C PRO A 86 12.23 8.82 -15.72
N LYS A 87 12.49 9.04 -17.00
CA LYS A 87 11.82 8.33 -18.12
C LYS A 87 12.28 6.87 -18.31
N ASN A 88 12.98 6.29 -17.34
CA ASN A 88 13.49 4.91 -17.40
C ASN A 88 12.43 3.86 -16.97
N CYS A 89 11.14 4.20 -17.03
CA CYS A 89 10.03 3.31 -16.69
C CYS A 89 9.64 2.47 -17.93
N ASN A 90 9.71 1.14 -17.83
CA ASN A 90 9.29 0.21 -18.89
C ASN A 90 7.81 -0.22 -18.76
N CYS A 91 6.98 0.54 -18.03
CA CYS A 91 5.59 0.13 -17.77
C CYS A 91 4.75 0.09 -19.06
N SER A 92 4.98 1.02 -19.99
CA SER A 92 4.25 1.05 -21.28
C SER A 92 4.48 -0.19 -22.15
N GLN A 93 5.63 -0.86 -22.01
CA GLN A 93 6.00 -2.07 -22.76
C GLN A 93 5.75 -3.37 -21.98
N SER A 94 5.15 -3.30 -20.78
CA SER A 94 5.04 -4.46 -19.89
C SER A 94 4.20 -5.62 -20.45
N LEU A 95 3.37 -5.37 -21.46
CA LEU A 95 2.55 -6.37 -22.13
C LEU A 95 3.18 -6.98 -23.39
N GLU A 96 4.29 -6.42 -23.90
CA GLU A 96 4.96 -6.95 -25.09
C GLU A 96 5.52 -8.36 -24.79
N GLY A 97 4.81 -9.40 -25.24
CA GLY A 97 5.18 -10.81 -25.07
C GLY A 97 4.36 -11.63 -24.06
N ASN A 98 3.45 -11.01 -23.31
CA ASN A 98 2.62 -11.70 -22.29
C ASN A 98 1.16 -11.93 -22.74
N ILE A 99 0.79 -11.49 -23.94
CA ILE A 99 -0.56 -11.69 -24.50
C ILE A 99 -0.55 -13.02 -25.27
N ILE A 100 -1.06 -14.08 -24.64
CA ILE A 100 -1.40 -15.32 -25.34
C ILE A 100 -2.72 -15.02 -26.09
N LYS A 101 -2.65 -14.95 -27.42
CA LYS A 101 -3.84 -14.78 -28.29
C LYS A 101 -4.72 -16.01 -28.29
#